data_AF-X1HI97-F1
#
_entry.id   AF-X1HI97-F1
#
_cell.length_a   1.000
_cell.length_b   1.000
_cell.length_c   1.000
_cell.angle_alpha   90.00
_cell.angle_beta   90.00
_cell.angle_gamma   90.00
#
_symmetry.space_group_name_H-M   'P 1'
#
loop_
_entity.id
_entity.type
_entity.pdbx_description
1 polymer ?
#
loop_
_entity_poly.entity_id
_entity_poly.type
_entity_poly.pdbx_seq_one_letter_code
_entity_poly.pdbx_strand_id
1 'polypeptide(L)'
;FLNIKATRQALIDERKKSDDKCREILLNTFMEYFFIKQRRPLRESLNILEKAVLIRVLSSVNGKQKDAAKYLDLKYSTMSEKVKKYNIKYFKIPIAD
;
A
#
# COMPACT_ATOMS: atom_id res chain seq x y z
N PHE A 1 5.94 2.16 43.29
CA PHE A 1 5.35 2.99 42.20
C PHE A 1 6.28 3.24 41.01
N LEU A 2 7.51 2.72 41.02
CA LEU A 2 8.30 2.57 39.79
C LEU A 2 7.78 1.37 39.01
N ASN A 3 7.58 1.55 37.70
CA ASN A 3 7.92 0.61 36.61
C ASN A 3 6.82 0.34 35.55
N ILE A 4 5.56 0.76 35.73
CA ILE A 4 4.53 0.52 34.68
C ILE A 4 4.82 1.31 33.39
N LYS A 5 5.31 2.55 33.51
CA LYS A 5 5.65 3.38 32.34
C LYS A 5 6.86 2.85 31.56
N ALA A 6 7.89 2.36 32.25
CA ALA A 6 9.08 1.81 31.63
C ALA A 6 8.79 0.46 30.96
N THR A 7 8.00 -0.40 31.57
CA THR A 7 7.51 -1.65 30.94
C THR A 7 6.68 -1.35 29.69
N ARG A 8 5.80 -0.34 29.71
CA ARG A 8 5.01 0.05 28.53
C ARG A 8 5.89 0.58 27.40
N GLN A 9 6.93 1.36 27.71
CA GLN A 9 7.85 1.87 26.71
C GLN A 9 8.66 0.76 26.05
N ALA A 10 9.18 -0.19 26.85
CA ALA A 10 9.92 -1.34 26.32
C ALA A 10 9.06 -2.19 25.36
N LEU A 11 7.78 -2.41 25.66
CA LEU A 11 6.85 -3.12 24.77
C LEU A 11 6.59 -2.37 23.45
N ILE A 12 6.53 -1.03 23.48
CA ILE A 12 6.41 -0.22 22.27
C ILE A 12 7.67 -0.34 21.42
N ASP A 13 8.85 -0.31 22.04
CA ASP A 13 10.13 -0.38 21.35
C ASP A 13 10.36 -1.78 20.74
N GLU A 14 9.99 -2.85 21.45
CA GLU A 14 10.02 -4.22 20.93
C GLU A 14 9.07 -4.41 19.75
N ARG A 15 7.84 -3.87 19.84
CA ARG A 15 6.88 -3.91 18.74
C ARG A 15 7.41 -3.19 17.51
N LYS A 16 7.96 -1.98 17.70
CA LYS A 16 8.58 -1.20 16.63
C LYS A 16 9.74 -1.94 15.98
N LYS A 17 10.61 -2.56 16.78
CA LYS A 17 11.73 -3.37 16.28
C LYS A 17 11.26 -4.58 15.47
N SER A 18 10.17 -5.22 15.89
CA SER A 18 9.54 -6.30 15.13
C SER A 18 8.98 -5.80 13.80
N ASP A 19 8.28 -4.66 13.79
CA ASP A 19 7.72 -4.06 12.59
C ASP A 19 8.82 -3.65 11.59
N ASP A 20 9.93 -3.09 12.09
CA ASP A 20 11.09 -2.72 11.28
C ASP A 20 11.72 -3.95 10.61
N LYS A 21 11.86 -5.06 11.36
CA LYS A 21 12.36 -6.32 10.81
C LYS A 21 11.44 -6.92 9.74
N CYS A 22 10.12 -6.88 9.97
CA CYS A 22 9.15 -7.32 8.98
C CYS A 22 9.24 -6.49 7.69
N ARG A 23 9.39 -5.16 7.83
CA ARG A 23 9.55 -4.25 6.69
C ARG A 23 10.82 -4.58 5.91
N GLU A 24 11.93 -4.81 6.58
CA GLU A 24 13.21 -5.18 5.95
C GLU A 24 13.08 -6.48 5.15
N ILE A 25 12.50 -7.52 5.74
CA ILE A 25 12.29 -8.81 5.07
C ILE A 25 11.41 -8.64 3.83
N LEU A 26 10.32 -7.87 3.93
CA LEU A 26 9.41 -7.61 2.82
C LEU A 26 10.13 -6.89 1.67
N LEU A 27 10.89 -5.83 1.99
CA LEU A 27 11.64 -5.07 0.99
C LEU A 27 12.72 -5.92 0.33
N ASN A 28 13.52 -6.65 1.10
CA ASN A 28 14.56 -7.52 0.57
C ASN A 28 13.96 -8.61 -0.35
N THR A 29 12.84 -9.21 0.05
CA THR A 29 12.14 -10.20 -0.76
C THR A 29 11.61 -9.60 -2.07
N PHE A 30 11.03 -8.39 -2.01
CA PHE A 30 10.57 -7.67 -3.18
C PHE A 30 11.73 -7.36 -4.14
N MET A 31 12.85 -6.86 -3.61
CA MET A 31 14.03 -6.52 -4.41
C MET A 31 14.65 -7.74 -5.07
N GLU A 32 14.82 -8.82 -4.31
CA GLU A 32 15.37 -10.09 -4.79
C GLU A 32 14.52 -10.67 -5.92
N TYR A 33 13.20 -10.70 -5.75
CA TYR A 33 12.30 -11.23 -6.77
C TYR A 33 12.27 -10.35 -8.02
N PHE A 34 11.97 -9.05 -7.89
CA PHE A 34 11.69 -8.19 -9.05
C PHE A 34 12.96 -7.74 -9.79
N PHE A 35 14.05 -7.44 -9.08
CA PHE A 35 15.23 -6.80 -9.67
C PHE A 35 16.41 -7.74 -9.85
N ILE A 36 16.62 -8.67 -8.92
CA ILE A 36 17.75 -9.61 -9.03
C ILE A 36 17.38 -10.80 -9.92
N LYS A 37 16.31 -11.51 -9.58
CA LYS A 37 15.89 -12.72 -10.31
C LYS A 37 15.22 -12.42 -11.64
N GLN A 38 14.27 -11.49 -11.66
CA GLN A 38 13.48 -11.19 -12.87
C GLN A 38 14.09 -10.07 -13.73
N ARG A 39 15.10 -9.35 -13.23
CA ARG A 39 15.74 -8.20 -13.91
C ARG A 39 14.75 -7.20 -14.50
N ARG A 40 13.62 -6.97 -13.81
CA ARG A 40 12.59 -6.06 -14.32
C ARG A 40 13.06 -4.61 -14.27
N PRO A 41 12.70 -3.78 -15.26
CA PRO A 41 12.93 -2.34 -15.17
C PRO A 41 12.21 -1.73 -13.97
N LEU A 42 12.90 -0.83 -13.24
CA LEU A 42 12.33 -0.11 -12.09
C LEU A 42 10.98 0.53 -12.40
N ARG A 43 10.87 1.17 -13.55
CA ARG A 43 9.64 1.85 -13.99
C ARG A 43 8.45 0.90 -14.09
N GLU A 44 8.67 -0.33 -14.57
CA GLU A 44 7.60 -1.33 -14.67
C GLU A 44 7.17 -1.84 -13.30
N SER A 45 8.13 -2.16 -12.42
CA SER A 45 7.84 -2.58 -11.06
C SER A 45 7.07 -1.51 -10.27
N LEU A 46 7.44 -0.24 -10.43
CA LEU A 46 6.72 0.88 -9.83
C LEU A 46 5.30 1.04 -10.39
N ASN A 47 5.11 0.86 -11.70
CA ASN A 47 3.78 0.89 -12.31
C ASN A 47 2.88 -0.26 -11.79
N ILE A 48 3.44 -1.46 -11.62
CA ILE A 48 2.72 -2.63 -11.07
C ILE A 48 2.29 -2.35 -9.62
N LEU A 49 3.23 -1.90 -8.79
CA LEU A 49 2.96 -1.58 -7.39
C LEU A 49 1.93 -0.46 -7.26
N GLU A 50 2.08 0.63 -8.01
CA GLU A 50 1.14 1.75 -8.01
C GLU A 50 -0.27 1.29 -8.43
N LYS A 51 -0.38 0.49 -9.50
CA LYS A 51 -1.67 -0.07 -9.94
C LYS A 51 -2.31 -0.94 -8.86
N ALA A 52 -1.55 -1.81 -8.20
CA ALA A 52 -2.05 -2.69 -7.15
C ALA A 52 -2.60 -1.90 -5.94
N VAL A 53 -1.86 -0.87 -5.50
CA VAL A 53 -2.29 0.02 -4.40
C VAL A 53 -3.57 0.76 -4.77
N LEU A 54 -3.64 1.33 -5.98
CA LEU A 54 -4.84 2.02 -6.46
C LEU A 54 -6.06 1.11 -6.45
N ILE A 55 -5.94 -0.10 -7.02
CA ILE A 55 -7.04 -1.07 -7.04
C ILE A 55 -7.50 -1.38 -5.62
N ARG A 56 -6.58 -1.69 -4.71
CA ARG A 56 -6.91 -2.05 -3.32
C ARG A 56 -7.65 -0.93 -2.59
N VAL A 57 -7.15 0.30 -2.68
CA VAL A 57 -7.79 1.46 -2.04
C VAL A 57 -9.14 1.74 -2.66
N LEU A 58 -9.24 1.75 -3.99
CA LEU A 58 -10.50 2.04 -4.67
C LEU A 58 -11.55 0.96 -4.39
N SER A 59 -11.18 -0.32 -4.26
CA SER A 59 -12.07 -1.36 -3.77
C SER A 59 -12.55 -1.09 -2.33
N SER A 60 -11.68 -0.63 -1.43
CA SER A 60 -12.07 -0.33 -0.04
C SER A 60 -13.06 0.84 0.10
N VAL A 61 -13.09 1.74 -0.89
CA VAL A 61 -14.03 2.88 -0.94
C VAL A 61 -15.12 2.71 -2.01
N ASN A 62 -15.41 1.47 -2.43
CA ASN A 62 -16.46 1.16 -3.42
C ASN A 62 -16.36 1.98 -4.72
N GLY A 63 -15.15 2.21 -5.21
CA GLY A 63 -14.86 2.93 -6.45
C GLY A 63 -14.96 4.46 -6.35
N LYS A 64 -15.20 5.03 -5.16
CA LYS A 64 -15.28 6.49 -4.97
C LYS A 64 -13.90 7.14 -5.11
N GLN A 65 -13.58 7.62 -6.30
CA GLN A 65 -12.26 8.21 -6.60
C GLN A 65 -11.88 9.41 -5.71
N LYS A 66 -12.85 10.25 -5.31
CA LYS A 66 -12.59 11.36 -4.38
C LYS A 66 -12.11 10.86 -3.01
N ASP A 67 -12.73 9.81 -2.50
CA ASP A 67 -12.38 9.22 -1.20
C ASP A 67 -11.04 8.49 -1.29
N ALA A 68 -10.80 7.77 -2.39
CA ALA A 68 -9.51 7.12 -2.64
C ALA A 68 -8.37 8.14 -2.78
N ALA A 69 -8.62 9.28 -3.45
CA ALA A 69 -7.65 10.36 -3.59
C ALA A 69 -7.31 10.94 -2.22
N LYS A 70 -8.32 11.17 -1.37
CA LYS A 70 -8.11 11.61 0.02
C LYS A 70 -7.34 10.57 0.85
N TYR A 71 -7.63 9.28 0.70
CA TYR A 71 -6.95 8.20 1.42
C TYR A 71 -5.46 8.12 1.08
N LEU A 72 -5.10 8.35 -0.19
CA LEU A 72 -3.73 8.30 -0.68
C LEU A 72 -3.01 9.66 -0.67
N ASP A 73 -3.66 10.70 -0.13
CA ASP A 73 -3.17 12.08 -0.15
C ASP A 73 -2.78 12.59 -1.54
N LEU A 74 -3.67 12.33 -2.52
CA LEU A 74 -3.53 12.75 -3.90
C LEU A 74 -4.58 13.80 -4.26
N LYS A 75 -4.23 14.70 -5.18
CA LYS A 75 -5.24 15.51 -5.88
C LYS A 75 -6.20 14.59 -6.63
N TYR A 76 -7.47 14.96 -6.64
CA TYR A 76 -8.49 14.22 -7.38
C TYR A 76 -8.15 14.09 -8.88
N SER A 77 -7.57 15.13 -9.50
CA SER A 77 -7.13 15.09 -10.90
C SER A 77 -6.09 14.00 -11.14
N THR A 78 -5.09 13.89 -10.25
CA THR A 78 -4.06 12.85 -10.31
C THR A 78 -4.67 11.46 -10.17
N MET A 79 -5.61 11.27 -9.24
CA MET A 79 -6.32 9.99 -9.12
C MET A 79 -7.03 9.61 -10.43
N SER A 80 -7.76 10.56 -11.04
CA SER A 80 -8.46 10.33 -12.31
C SER A 80 -7.51 9.98 -13.45
N GLU A 81 -6.38 10.68 -13.58
CA GLU A 81 -5.34 10.37 -14.55
C GLU A 81 -4.75 8.97 -14.34
N LYS A 82 -4.52 8.57 -13.09
CA LYS A 82 -3.98 7.25 -12.75
C LYS A 82 -4.97 6.13 -13.06
N VAL A 83 -6.27 6.32 -12.76
CA VAL A 83 -7.32 5.37 -13.13
C VAL A 83 -7.37 5.17 -14.64
N LYS A 84 -7.28 6.26 -15.42
CA LYS A 84 -7.21 6.22 -16.89
C LYS A 84 -5.95 5.51 -17.38
N LYS A 85 -4.77 5.93 -16.89
CA LYS A 85 -3.44 5.38 -17.26
C LYS A 85 -3.40 3.86 -17.09
N TYR A 86 -3.96 3.35 -15.98
CA TYR A 86 -3.91 1.93 -15.66
C TYR A 86 -5.12 1.12 -16.16
N ASN A 87 -6.05 1.76 -16.87
CA ASN A 87 -7.30 1.19 -17.37
C ASN A 87 -8.04 0.43 -16.25
N ILE A 88 -8.17 1.06 -15.08
CA ILE A 88 -8.83 0.41 -13.95
C ILE A 88 -10.33 0.48 -14.16
N LYS A 89 -10.94 -0.68 -14.44
CA LYS A 89 -12.39 -0.84 -14.57
C LYS A 89 -12.96 -1.18 -13.21
N TYR A 90 -13.82 -0.32 -12.68
CA TYR A 90 -14.64 -0.64 -11.51
C TYR A 90 -15.90 -1.33 -11.97
N PHE A 91 -15.96 -2.65 -11.80
CA PHE A 91 -17.24 -3.34 -11.79
C PHE A 91 -17.79 -3.19 -10.37
N LYS A 92 -18.89 -2.44 -10.22
CA LYS A 92 -19.72 -2.60 -9.02
C LYS A 92 -20.13 -4.06 -9.02
N ILE A 93 -19.65 -4.83 -8.04
CA ILE A 93 -20.29 -6.10 -7.73
C ILE A 93 -21.72 -5.70 -7.31
N PRO A 94 -22.78 -6.12 -8.04
CA PRO A 94 -24.13 -5.88 -7.59
C PRO A 94 -24.24 -6.50 -6.20
N ILE A 95 -24.60 -5.71 -5.20
CA ILE A 95 -25.08 -6.27 -3.95
C ILE A 95 -26.38 -6.94 -4.36
N ALA A 96 -26.42 -8.28 -4.33
CA ALA A 96 -27.67 -9.00 -4.48
C ALA A 96 -28.53 -8.61 -3.27
N ASP A 97 -29.64 -7.92 -3.54
CA ASP A 97 -30.70 -7.67 -2.56
C ASP A 97 -31.37 -8.99 -2.15
#